data_AF-A0A388LRT1-F1
#
_entry.id   AF-A0A388LRT1-F1
#
_cell.length_a   1.000
_cell.length_b   1.000
_cell.length_c   1.000
_cell.angle_alpha   90.00
_cell.angle_beta   90.00
_cell.angle_gamma   90.00
#
_symmetry.space_group_name_H-M   'P 1'
#
loop_
_entity.id
_entity.type
_entity.pdbx_description
1 polymer ?
#
loop_
_entity_poly.entity_id
_entity_poly.type
_entity_poly.pdbx_seq_one_letter_code
_entity_poly.pdbx_strand_id
1 'polypeptide(L)'
;MKMCTIFDGIVVGRMVVVKEVLCSRDWVHKPELVFSANITAHSDRWYDVHVGGLYAIELMAAIGYNDDDLLSNVIFFAKKLHNIISNECDCDNLDTVGDVIQHVMSAIVEEHDGKLVDTPFYKTALKPLLRGQTISARAGTTLGSEG
;
A
#
# COMPACT_ATOMS: atom_id res chain seq x y z
N MET A 1 -5.35 -21.59 -6.82
CA MET A 1 -4.71 -20.38 -6.27
C MET A 1 -5.39 -20.07 -4.95
N LYS A 2 -4.66 -20.05 -3.82
CA LYS A 2 -5.25 -19.75 -2.51
C LYS A 2 -5.25 -18.24 -2.33
N MET A 3 -6.43 -17.66 -2.15
CA MET A 3 -6.62 -16.23 -1.88
C MET A 3 -7.24 -16.10 -0.49
N CYS A 4 -6.74 -15.17 0.31
CA CYS A 4 -7.36 -14.82 1.59
C CYS A 4 -8.07 -13.48 1.41
N THR A 5 -9.35 -13.37 1.78
CA THR A 5 -10.02 -12.07 1.79
C THR A 5 -9.68 -11.38 3.09
N ILE A 6 -9.02 -10.24 3.01
CA ILE A 6 -8.61 -9.45 4.20
C ILE A 6 -9.57 -8.30 4.48
N PHE A 7 -10.36 -7.89 3.47
CA PHE A 7 -11.39 -6.86 3.62
C PHE A 7 -12.54 -7.09 2.65
N ASP A 8 -13.76 -6.89 3.12
CA ASP A 8 -14.99 -6.87 2.34
C ASP A 8 -15.93 -5.82 2.96
N GLY A 9 -16.21 -4.74 2.24
CA GLY A 9 -16.98 -3.63 2.77
C GLY A 9 -17.30 -2.53 1.76
N ILE A 10 -17.94 -1.46 2.22
CA ILE A 10 -18.27 -0.30 1.40
C ILE A 10 -17.24 0.81 1.62
N VAL A 11 -16.62 1.27 0.54
CA VAL A 11 -15.68 2.37 0.49
C VAL A 11 -16.15 3.35 -0.58
N VAL A 12 -16.37 4.62 -0.22
CA VAL A 12 -16.89 5.67 -1.12
C VAL A 12 -18.18 5.24 -1.84
N GLY A 13 -19.10 4.59 -1.12
CA GLY A 13 -20.38 4.11 -1.65
C GLY A 13 -20.27 2.93 -2.62
N ARG A 14 -19.09 2.30 -2.74
CA ARG A 14 -18.88 1.13 -3.61
C ARG A 14 -18.40 -0.05 -2.79
N MET A 15 -18.86 -1.23 -3.17
CA MET A 15 -18.35 -2.47 -2.61
C MET A 15 -16.89 -2.66 -3.03
N VAL A 16 -16.03 -2.83 -2.03
CA VAL A 16 -14.60 -3.05 -2.17
C VAL A 16 -14.23 -4.36 -1.48
N VAL A 17 -13.56 -5.22 -2.22
CA VAL A 17 -13.06 -6.51 -1.73
C VAL A 17 -11.56 -6.55 -1.96
N VAL A 18 -10.79 -6.75 -0.89
CA VAL A 18 -9.33 -6.88 -0.95
C VAL A 18 -8.94 -8.31 -0.65
N LYS A 19 -8.19 -8.92 -1.57
CA LYS A 19 -7.75 -10.31 -1.48
C LYS A 19 -6.25 -10.39 -1.52
N GLU A 20 -5.65 -10.98 -0.49
CA GLU A 20 -4.25 -11.35 -0.52
C GLU A 20 -4.01 -12.53 -1.46
N VAL A 21 -2.98 -12.42 -2.29
CA VAL A 21 -2.58 -13.40 -3.29
C VAL A 21 -1.33 -14.13 -2.79
N LEU A 22 -1.52 -15.39 -2.37
CA LEU A 22 -0.47 -16.22 -1.75
C LEU A 22 0.48 -16.90 -2.77
N CYS A 23 0.48 -16.45 -4.02
CA CYS A 23 1.35 -17.00 -5.07
C CYS A 23 2.36 -15.93 -5.50
N SER A 24 3.61 -16.36 -5.75
CA SER A 24 4.66 -15.45 -6.19
C SER A 24 4.30 -14.82 -7.54
N ARG A 25 4.44 -13.50 -7.63
CA ARG A 25 4.29 -12.73 -8.87
C ARG A 25 5.65 -12.36 -9.43
N ASP A 26 6.52 -13.35 -9.59
CA ASP A 26 7.93 -13.17 -9.99
C ASP A 26 8.09 -12.56 -11.40
N TRP A 27 7.02 -12.61 -12.20
CA TRP A 27 6.92 -12.05 -13.54
C TRP A 27 6.44 -10.58 -13.58
N VAL A 28 6.01 -10.02 -12.44
CA VAL A 28 5.62 -8.61 -12.35
C VAL A 28 6.85 -7.77 -12.05
N HIS A 29 7.11 -6.76 -12.89
CA HIS A 29 8.21 -5.83 -12.67
C HIS A 29 7.97 -5.04 -11.38
N LYS A 30 8.76 -5.35 -10.34
CA LYS A 30 8.70 -4.65 -9.06
C LYS A 30 9.29 -3.25 -9.23
N PRO A 31 8.69 -2.22 -8.63
CA PRO A 31 9.35 -0.92 -8.53
C PRO A 31 10.66 -1.07 -7.77
N GLU A 32 11.60 -0.16 -8.01
CA GLU A 32 12.79 -0.06 -7.17
C GLU A 32 12.36 0.38 -5.77
N LEU A 33 12.43 -0.56 -4.82
CA LEU A 33 12.06 -0.36 -3.43
C LEU A 33 13.31 0.01 -2.65
N VAL A 34 13.33 1.22 -2.10
CA VAL A 34 14.41 1.68 -1.23
C VAL A 34 13.91 1.62 0.20
N PHE A 35 14.37 0.59 0.92
CA PHE A 35 14.18 0.47 2.36
C PHE A 35 15.18 1.35 3.13
N SER A 36 14.87 1.62 4.40
CA SER A 36 15.80 2.28 5.31
C SER A 36 17.01 1.36 5.58
N ALA A 37 18.16 1.95 5.91
CA ALA A 37 19.41 1.21 6.10
C ALA A 37 19.38 0.18 7.25
N ASN A 38 18.43 0.30 8.18
CA ASN A 38 18.23 -0.60 9.32
C ASN A 38 17.37 -1.83 9.01
N ILE A 39 16.92 -2.00 7.76
CA ILE A 39 16.14 -3.17 7.33
C ILE A 39 17.09 -4.29 6.90
N THR A 40 16.97 -5.46 7.53
CA THR A 40 17.85 -6.60 7.28
C THR A 40 17.14 -7.81 6.69
N ALA A 41 15.81 -7.85 6.76
CA ALA A 41 14.97 -8.77 6.01
C ALA A 41 13.78 -8.03 5.38
N HIS A 42 13.28 -8.54 4.25
CA HIS A 42 12.05 -8.03 3.65
C HIS A 42 11.22 -9.14 3.02
N SER A 43 9.91 -8.90 2.91
CA SER A 43 8.96 -9.77 2.23
C SER A 43 7.98 -8.96 1.41
N ASP A 44 7.58 -9.47 0.25
CA ASP A 44 6.58 -8.82 -0.61
C ASP A 44 5.25 -9.56 -0.54
N ARG A 45 4.16 -8.81 -0.37
CA ARG A 45 2.79 -9.32 -0.41
C ARG A 45 2.00 -8.63 -1.50
N TRP A 46 1.11 -9.38 -2.16
CA TRP A 46 0.28 -8.88 -3.25
C TRP A 46 -1.19 -8.95 -2.89
N TYR A 47 -1.92 -7.93 -3.28
CA TYR A 47 -3.35 -7.81 -3.03
C TYR A 47 -4.08 -7.44 -4.31
N ASP A 48 -5.12 -8.21 -4.60
CA ASP A 48 -6.08 -7.92 -5.65
C ASP A 48 -7.26 -7.17 -5.07
N VAL A 49 -7.51 -5.97 -5.60
CA VAL A 49 -8.59 -5.11 -5.13
C VAL A 49 -9.68 -5.05 -6.18
N HIS A 50 -10.85 -5.51 -5.78
CA HIS A 50 -12.05 -5.43 -6.59
C HIS A 50 -12.93 -4.28 -6.11
N VAL A 51 -13.33 -3.39 -7.02
CA VAL A 51 -14.24 -2.27 -6.73
C VAL A 51 -15.46 -2.42 -7.62
N GLY A 52 -16.65 -2.51 -7.03
CA GLY A 52 -17.90 -2.78 -7.75
C GLY A 52 -17.85 -4.09 -8.56
N GLY A 53 -17.11 -5.09 -8.08
CA GLY A 53 -16.90 -6.37 -8.77
C GLY A 53 -15.80 -6.39 -9.82
N LEU A 54 -15.21 -5.24 -10.18
CA LEU A 54 -14.15 -5.15 -11.18
C LEU A 54 -12.77 -5.17 -10.53
N TYR A 55 -11.84 -5.95 -11.09
CA TYR A 55 -10.43 -5.92 -10.68
C TYR A 55 -9.82 -4.56 -11.05
N ALA A 56 -9.65 -3.70 -10.05
CA ALA A 56 -9.45 -2.26 -10.25
C ALA A 56 -8.08 -1.76 -9.77
N ILE A 57 -7.49 -2.40 -8.75
CA ILE A 57 -6.15 -2.08 -8.26
C ILE A 57 -5.38 -3.38 -8.06
N GLU A 58 -4.14 -3.36 -8.54
CA GLU A 58 -3.09 -4.28 -8.11
C GLU A 58 -2.27 -3.55 -7.04
N LEU A 59 -2.26 -4.07 -5.82
CA LEU A 59 -1.53 -3.49 -4.71
C LEU A 59 -0.42 -4.45 -4.28
N MET A 60 0.77 -3.92 -4.06
CA MET A 60 1.89 -4.64 -3.47
C MET A 60 2.32 -3.95 -2.19
N ALA A 61 2.61 -4.71 -1.15
CA ALA A 61 3.20 -4.23 0.08
C ALA A 61 4.57 -4.90 0.26
N ALA A 62 5.61 -4.08 0.29
CA ALA A 62 6.94 -4.52 0.65
C ALA A 62 7.16 -4.23 2.13
N ILE A 63 7.35 -5.29 2.91
CA ILE A 63 7.39 -5.29 4.37
C ILE A 63 8.83 -5.52 4.79
N GLY A 64 9.41 -4.59 5.53
CA GLY A 64 10.79 -4.59 6.00
C GLY A 64 10.88 -4.76 7.51
N TYR A 65 11.79 -5.64 7.92
CA TYR A 65 12.07 -5.99 9.32
C TYR A 65 13.48 -5.55 9.70
N ASN A 66 13.65 -5.12 10.96
CA ASN A 66 14.97 -4.83 11.52
C ASN A 66 15.66 -6.13 12.00
N ASP A 67 16.85 -5.99 12.60
CA ASP A 67 17.63 -7.11 13.14
C ASP A 67 16.94 -7.90 14.27
N ASP A 68 15.96 -7.29 14.93
CA ASP A 68 15.17 -7.91 16.00
C ASP A 68 13.89 -8.60 15.49
N ASP A 69 13.74 -8.76 14.16
CA ASP A 69 12.53 -9.30 13.51
C ASP A 69 11.26 -8.45 13.81
N LEU A 70 11.45 -7.16 14.09
CA LEU A 70 10.36 -6.21 14.30
C LEU A 70 9.99 -5.52 12.98
N LEU A 71 8.69 -5.40 12.74
CA LEU A 71 8.16 -4.64 11.62
C LEU A 71 8.56 -3.17 11.74
N SER A 72 9.37 -2.70 10.79
CA SER A 72 9.90 -1.34 10.77
C SER A 72 9.40 -0.53 9.58
N ASN A 73 9.37 -1.12 8.38
CA ASN A 73 9.05 -0.39 7.15
C ASN A 73 7.93 -1.09 6.37
N VAL A 74 6.93 -0.33 5.91
CA VAL A 74 5.95 -0.83 4.93
C VAL A 74 5.89 0.11 3.73
N ILE A 75 6.22 -0.39 2.56
CA ILE A 75 6.15 0.37 1.30
C ILE A 75 5.02 -0.20 0.45
N PHE A 76 3.98 0.58 0.23
CA PHE A 76 2.88 0.22 -0.66
C PHE A 76 3.15 0.71 -2.08
N PHE A 77 2.90 -0.16 -3.04
CA PHE A 77 2.84 0.18 -4.44
C PHE A 77 1.47 -0.15 -5.01
N ALA A 78 0.71 0.88 -5.38
CA ALA A 78 -0.60 0.72 -5.98
C ALA A 78 -0.54 1.01 -7.48
N LYS A 79 -1.00 0.04 -8.27
CA LYS A 79 -1.20 0.18 -9.71
C LYS A 79 -2.68 0.10 -10.02
N LYS A 80 -3.20 1.21 -10.49
CA LYS A 80 -4.56 1.30 -10.99
C LYS A 80 -4.69 0.57 -12.32
N LEU A 81 -5.75 -0.23 -12.45
CA LEU A 81 -6.04 -1.04 -13.64
C LEU A 81 -7.32 -0.58 -14.36
N HIS A 82 -8.21 0.11 -13.67
CA HIS A 82 -9.51 0.51 -14.22
C HIS A 82 -9.84 1.98 -13.89
N ASN A 83 -10.55 2.65 -14.80
CA ASN A 83 -11.03 4.03 -14.63
C ASN A 83 -12.20 4.17 -13.63
N ILE A 84 -12.62 3.08 -12.97
CA ILE A 84 -13.71 3.13 -12.00
C ILE A 84 -13.29 3.99 -10.82
N ILE A 85 -12.04 3.87 -10.40
CA ILE A 85 -11.43 4.73 -9.40
C ILE A 85 -11.14 6.08 -10.06
N SER A 86 -11.29 7.20 -9.35
CA SER A 86 -10.92 8.51 -9.91
C SER A 86 -9.39 8.62 -10.09
N ASN A 87 -8.94 9.41 -11.06
CA ASN A 87 -7.53 9.82 -11.17
C ASN A 87 -7.26 11.09 -10.35
N GLU A 88 -8.33 11.81 -10.00
CA GLU A 88 -8.29 13.09 -9.33
C GLU A 88 -8.48 12.84 -7.83
N CYS A 89 -7.44 13.16 -7.06
CA CYS A 89 -7.55 13.36 -5.63
C CYS A 89 -8.03 14.80 -5.44
N ASP A 90 -9.32 15.03 -5.65
CA ASP A 90 -9.92 16.27 -5.16
C ASP A 90 -9.95 16.18 -3.63
N CYS A 91 -9.56 17.25 -2.96
CA CYS A 91 -9.42 17.32 -1.51
C CYS A 91 -10.71 16.94 -0.73
N ASP A 92 -11.85 16.88 -1.43
CA ASP A 92 -13.17 16.50 -0.90
C ASP A 92 -13.62 15.08 -1.34
N ASN A 93 -12.91 14.44 -2.29
CA ASN A 93 -13.21 13.10 -2.76
C ASN A 93 -12.34 12.06 -2.03
N LEU A 94 -13.01 11.25 -1.23
CA LEU A 94 -12.49 10.05 -0.59
C LEU A 94 -11.62 9.24 -1.59
N ASP A 95 -10.32 9.14 -1.30
CA ASP A 95 -9.39 8.37 -2.12
C ASP A 95 -9.57 6.88 -1.83
N THR A 96 -10.31 6.19 -2.71
CA THR A 96 -10.51 4.73 -2.63
C THR A 96 -9.19 3.98 -2.52
N VAL A 97 -8.10 4.48 -3.11
CA VAL A 97 -6.79 3.83 -3.01
C VAL A 97 -6.22 4.02 -1.61
N GLY A 98 -6.30 5.24 -1.05
CA GLY A 98 -5.93 5.54 0.33
C GLY A 98 -6.68 4.70 1.36
N ASP A 99 -8.00 4.57 1.21
CA ASP A 99 -8.85 3.76 2.11
C ASP A 99 -8.48 2.27 2.03
N VAL A 100 -8.25 1.75 0.82
CA VAL A 100 -7.78 0.38 0.62
C VAL A 100 -6.42 0.16 1.28
N ILE A 101 -5.47 1.08 1.09
CA ILE A 101 -4.14 1.00 1.70
C ILE A 101 -4.26 1.00 3.23
N GLN A 102 -5.15 1.80 3.80
CA GLN A 102 -5.40 1.82 5.26
C GLN A 102 -5.91 0.47 5.75
N HIS A 103 -6.86 -0.16 5.06
CA HIS A 103 -7.34 -1.49 5.44
C HIS A 103 -6.24 -2.56 5.37
N VAL A 104 -5.40 -2.53 4.33
CA VAL A 104 -4.27 -3.47 4.23
C VAL A 104 -3.23 -3.19 5.31
N MET A 105 -2.93 -1.93 5.59
CA MET A 105 -2.01 -1.54 6.66
C MET A 105 -2.52 -2.00 8.03
N SER A 106 -3.82 -1.84 8.32
CA SER A 106 -4.43 -2.33 9.56
C SER A 106 -4.24 -3.84 9.70
N ALA A 107 -4.53 -4.60 8.65
CA ALA A 107 -4.36 -6.06 8.66
C ALA A 107 -2.90 -6.47 8.90
N ILE A 108 -1.93 -5.77 8.29
CA ILE A 108 -0.50 -6.01 8.53
C ILE A 108 -0.12 -5.68 9.98
N VAL A 109 -0.58 -4.55 10.51
CA VAL A 109 -0.29 -4.13 11.89
C VAL A 109 -0.88 -5.11 12.89
N GLU A 110 -2.12 -5.56 12.69
CA GLU A 110 -2.79 -6.54 13.54
C GLU A 110 -2.06 -7.89 13.55
N GLU A 111 -1.55 -8.34 12.40
CA GLU A 111 -0.72 -9.56 12.32
C GLU A 111 0.61 -9.42 13.08
N HIS A 112 1.14 -8.20 13.18
CA HIS A 112 2.40 -7.88 13.84
C HIS A 112 2.20 -7.25 15.22
N ASP A 113 1.04 -7.47 15.85
CA ASP A 113 0.79 -6.96 17.19
C ASP A 113 1.87 -7.47 18.17
N GLY A 114 2.47 -6.54 18.93
CA GLY A 114 3.62 -6.82 19.79
C GLY A 114 4.97 -7.03 19.08
N LYS A 115 5.04 -6.89 17.75
CA LYS A 115 6.27 -6.98 16.94
C LYS A 115 6.49 -5.76 16.04
N LEU A 116 6.13 -4.58 16.53
CA LEU A 116 6.33 -3.31 15.86
C LEU A 116 7.50 -2.57 16.52
N VAL A 117 8.30 -1.87 15.73
CA VAL A 117 9.24 -0.88 16.29
C VAL A 117 8.47 0.32 16.85
N ASP A 118 9.09 1.09 17.74
CA ASP A 118 8.46 2.25 18.39
C ASP A 118 7.99 3.34 17.40
N THR A 119 8.58 3.39 16.21
CA THR A 119 8.22 4.37 15.16
C THR A 119 8.24 3.70 13.79
N PRO A 120 7.20 2.92 13.43
CA PRO A 120 7.15 2.23 12.15
C PRO A 120 6.93 3.26 11.04
N PHE A 121 7.69 3.10 9.96
CA PHE A 121 7.62 3.97 8.79
C PHE A 121 6.75 3.31 7.72
N TYR A 122 5.84 4.07 7.12
CA TYR A 122 5.16 3.62 5.91
C TYR A 122 5.23 4.67 4.79
N LYS A 123 5.29 4.18 3.56
CA LYS A 123 5.31 4.99 2.35
C LYS A 123 4.37 4.42 1.31
N THR A 124 3.69 5.29 0.58
CA THR A 124 2.85 4.90 -0.55
C THR A 124 3.46 5.43 -1.84
N ALA A 125 3.48 4.59 -2.87
CA ALA A 125 3.88 4.92 -4.22
C ALA A 125 2.77 4.52 -5.18
N LEU A 126 2.21 5.50 -5.88
CA LEU A 126 1.25 5.25 -6.94
C LEU A 126 1.99 5.15 -8.27
N LYS A 127 1.75 4.08 -9.03
CA LYS A 127 2.29 4.02 -10.40
C LYS A 127 1.73 5.21 -11.20
N PRO A 128 2.57 6.00 -11.89
CA PRO A 128 2.09 7.07 -12.75
C PRO A 128 1.03 6.52 -13.70
N LEU A 129 -0.10 7.23 -13.76
CA LEU A 129 -1.26 6.85 -14.57
C LEU A 129 -0.86 6.69 -16.05
N LEU A 130 -1.62 5.83 -16.75
CA LEU A 130 -1.59 5.78 -18.21
C LEU A 130 -2.01 7.17 -18.74
N ARG A 131 -1.01 7.89 -19.26
CA ARG A 131 -1.02 9.24 -19.87
C ARG A 131 -0.97 10.44 -18.90
N GLY A 132 0.26 10.98 -18.82
CA GLY A 132 0.53 12.39 -19.10
C GLY A 132 -0.11 13.38 -18.16
N GLN A 133 0.45 13.52 -16.96
CA GLN A 133 0.51 14.80 -16.26
C GLN A 133 1.56 14.76 -15.15
N THR A 134 2.33 15.83 -15.09
CA THR A 134 3.52 16.06 -14.27
C THR A 134 3.20 15.97 -12.77
N ILE A 135 3.89 15.09 -12.07
CA ILE A 135 3.88 15.01 -10.61
C ILE A 135 4.78 16.11 -10.03
N SER A 136 4.17 17.06 -9.31
CA SER A 136 4.89 17.95 -8.39
C SER A 136 5.13 17.18 -7.10
N ALA A 137 6.38 16.85 -6.81
CA ALA A 137 6.78 16.24 -5.55
C ALA A 137 6.63 17.27 -4.42
N ARG A 138 5.68 17.07 -3.50
CA ARG A 138 5.63 17.82 -2.24
C ARG A 138 6.52 17.11 -1.22
N ALA A 139 7.67 17.71 -0.93
CA ALA A 139 8.55 17.27 0.15
C ALA A 139 7.83 17.43 1.50
N GLY A 140 7.72 16.34 2.26
CA GLY A 140 7.26 16.36 3.64
C GLY A 140 8.33 16.95 4.55
N THR A 141 7.92 17.89 5.37
CA THR A 141 8.72 18.80 6.20
C THR A 141 9.43 18.09 7.35
N THR A 142 10.72 18.37 7.53
CA THR A 142 11.50 18.07 8.74
C THR A 142 10.94 18.89 9.91
N LEU A 143 10.46 18.24 10.97
CA LEU A 143 10.20 18.90 12.25
C LEU A 143 11.54 19.19 12.92
N GLY A 144 12.06 20.40 12.73
CA GLY A 144 13.06 20.97 13.63
C GLY A 144 12.36 21.49 14.89
N SER A 145 12.69 20.92 16.04
CA SER A 145 12.45 21.59 17.33
C SER A 145 13.72 22.38 17.68
N GLU A 146 13.63 23.69 17.64
CA GLU A 146 14.48 24.56 18.45
C GLU A 146 13.72 24.90 19.73
N GLY A 147 14.35 24.61 20.86
CA GLY A 147 13.94 24.94 22.22
C GLY A 147 15.09 24.66 23.17
#